data_AF-A0A1M5CXA9-F1
#
_entry.id   AF-A0A1M5CXA9-F1
#
_cell.length_a   1.000
_cell.length_b   1.000
_cell.length_c   1.000
_cell.angle_alpha   90.00
_cell.angle_beta   90.00
_cell.angle_gamma   90.00
#
_symmetry.space_group_name_H-M   'P 1'
#
loop_
_entity.id
_entity.type
_entity.pdbx_description
1 polymer ?
#
loop_
_entity_poly.entity_id
_entity_poly.type
_entity_poly.pdbx_seq_one_letter_code
_entity_poly.pdbx_strand_id
1 'polypeptide(L)'
;MAKLTSRNSVNTTPQMVEKKFSPQLLIPCEATQSGESHHHFPEYDAIMARYGVDDVRIVREFEKAISTAQRVWIIDKHLFSEDGKNPSHGRRIKKVVNWFLTNHIQTIRILTGHHDDQAEIEKEFKELEDFVTDDRAKVDAPLKVEISFAFKDFDYIHDRFAIIDEELWHFGATVGGFHRDVNAASRGWSADAHKAVQFFDTAWKMANANRKK
;
A
#
# COMPACT_ATOMS: atom_id res chain seq x y z
N MET A 1 33.22 -53.68 -20.48
CA MET A 1 32.08 -52.76 -20.27
C MET A 1 31.87 -52.60 -18.78
N ALA A 2 31.89 -51.36 -18.27
CA ALA A 2 31.17 -50.96 -17.07
C ALA A 2 30.97 -49.45 -17.16
N LYS A 3 29.75 -49.03 -17.55
CA LYS A 3 29.33 -47.63 -17.59
C LYS A 3 29.15 -47.16 -16.15
N LEU A 4 29.86 -46.08 -15.77
CA LEU A 4 29.52 -45.31 -14.58
C LEU A 4 28.29 -44.45 -14.90
N THR A 5 27.14 -44.82 -14.35
CA THR A 5 25.94 -43.98 -14.20
C THR A 5 25.66 -43.96 -12.70
N SER A 6 25.54 -42.83 -12.01
CA SER A 6 24.53 -41.81 -12.17
C SER A 6 24.90 -40.65 -11.24
N ARG A 7 24.81 -39.40 -11.74
CA ARG A 7 24.78 -38.20 -10.89
C ARG A 7 23.38 -38.12 -10.29
N ASN A 8 23.28 -38.25 -8.97
CA ASN A 8 22.06 -37.91 -8.25
C ASN A 8 21.85 -36.39 -8.36
N SER A 9 20.99 -35.96 -9.27
CA SER A 9 20.44 -34.61 -9.28
C SER A 9 19.48 -34.49 -8.10
N VAL A 10 19.94 -33.87 -7.02
CA VAL A 10 19.06 -33.45 -5.93
C VAL A 10 18.22 -32.29 -6.46
N ASN A 11 16.99 -32.57 -6.85
CA ASN A 11 15.97 -31.54 -7.07
C ASN A 11 15.59 -30.98 -5.70
N THR A 12 16.30 -29.96 -5.23
CA THR A 12 15.80 -29.07 -4.19
C THR A 12 14.75 -28.16 -4.83
N THR A 13 13.53 -28.66 -5.00
CA THR A 13 12.37 -27.80 -5.15
C THR A 13 12.26 -27.00 -3.85
N PRO A 14 12.38 -25.67 -3.84
CA PRO A 14 12.22 -24.91 -2.61
C PRO A 14 10.81 -25.18 -2.08
N GLN A 15 10.76 -25.69 -0.85
CA GLN A 15 9.52 -25.88 -0.11
C GLN A 15 8.92 -24.49 0.10
N MET A 16 7.98 -24.10 -0.76
CA MET A 16 7.27 -22.84 -0.63
C MET A 16 6.39 -22.98 0.60
N VAL A 17 6.84 -22.43 1.73
CA VAL A 17 6.03 -22.37 2.95
C VAL A 17 4.85 -21.47 2.61
N GLU A 18 3.68 -22.06 2.46
CA GLU A 18 2.46 -21.33 2.15
C GLU A 18 2.20 -20.32 3.28
N LYS A 19 2.33 -19.03 2.96
CA LYS A 19 2.18 -17.96 3.93
C LYS A 19 0.73 -17.94 4.39
N LYS A 20 0.50 -18.34 5.64
CA LYS A 20 -0.85 -18.39 6.20
C LYS A 20 -1.30 -16.99 6.58
N PHE A 21 -2.23 -16.43 5.81
CA PHE A 21 -2.89 -15.18 6.17
C PHE A 21 -4.05 -15.44 7.14
N SER A 22 -4.22 -14.54 8.11
CA SER A 22 -5.32 -14.60 9.08
C SER A 22 -6.14 -13.31 8.94
N PRO A 23 -7.42 -13.40 8.54
CA PRO A 23 -8.25 -12.22 8.38
C PRO A 23 -8.34 -11.39 9.65
N GLN A 24 -8.21 -10.07 9.52
CA GLN A 24 -8.28 -9.12 10.62
C GLN A 24 -9.08 -7.89 10.21
N LEU A 25 -9.89 -7.38 11.15
CA LEU A 25 -10.50 -6.06 11.08
C LEU A 25 -9.67 -5.11 11.95
N LEU A 26 -9.35 -3.95 11.40
CA LEU A 26 -8.49 -2.94 12.01
C LEU A 26 -9.23 -1.61 12.04
N ILE A 27 -9.29 -1.00 13.21
CA ILE A 27 -9.90 0.32 13.41
C ILE A 27 -8.77 1.32 13.64
N PRO A 28 -8.54 2.29 12.74
CA PRO A 28 -7.55 3.33 12.97
C PRO A 28 -7.93 4.17 14.19
N CYS A 29 -6.97 4.36 15.09
CA CYS A 29 -7.14 5.15 16.30
C CYS A 29 -5.85 5.92 16.62
N GLU A 30 -5.99 6.99 17.39
CA GLU A 30 -4.85 7.77 17.87
C GLU A 30 -4.16 7.08 19.05
N ALA A 31 -2.87 7.40 19.28
CA ALA A 31 -2.02 6.71 20.27
C ALA A 31 -2.63 6.72 21.68
N THR A 32 -3.28 7.82 22.03
CA THR A 32 -3.92 8.03 23.33
C THR A 32 -5.13 7.12 23.57
N GLN A 33 -5.62 6.45 22.52
CA GLN A 33 -6.87 5.67 22.50
C GLN A 33 -6.65 4.22 22.03
N SER A 34 -5.41 3.76 21.91
CA SER A 34 -5.06 2.44 21.38
C SER A 34 -5.25 1.28 22.38
N GLY A 35 -6.33 1.30 23.18
CA GLY A 35 -6.69 0.24 24.14
C GLY A 35 -7.06 -1.09 23.46
N GLU A 36 -7.92 -1.92 24.07
CA GLU A 36 -8.40 -3.22 23.52
C GLU A 36 -9.24 -3.12 22.21
N SER A 37 -9.07 -2.02 21.46
CA SER A 37 -9.78 -1.54 20.27
C SER A 37 -9.69 -2.45 19.03
N HIS A 38 -9.09 -3.64 19.12
CA HIS A 38 -8.97 -4.53 17.96
C HIS A 38 -10.25 -5.33 17.68
N HIS A 39 -11.27 -5.25 18.53
CA HIS A 39 -12.48 -6.07 18.42
C HIS A 39 -13.80 -5.30 18.30
N HIS A 40 -13.80 -3.97 18.43
CA HIS A 40 -15.02 -3.15 18.43
C HIS A 40 -14.81 -1.82 17.69
N PHE A 41 -15.91 -1.18 17.28
CA PHE A 41 -15.89 0.19 16.78
C PHE A 41 -15.43 1.18 17.86
N PRO A 42 -14.86 2.34 17.48
CA PRO A 42 -14.31 3.29 18.44
C PRO A 42 -15.43 3.94 19.27
N GLU A 43 -15.14 4.18 20.54
CA GLU A 43 -16.01 4.99 21.41
C GLU A 43 -15.97 6.46 21.01
N TYR A 44 -16.94 7.24 21.49
CA TYR A 44 -17.08 8.66 21.17
C TYR A 44 -15.78 9.45 21.40
N ASP A 45 -15.09 9.23 22.52
CA ASP A 45 -13.84 9.94 22.84
C ASP A 45 -12.72 9.61 21.85
N ALA A 46 -12.64 8.35 21.38
CA ALA A 46 -11.68 7.94 20.36
C ALA A 46 -12.00 8.54 18.99
N ILE A 47 -13.28 8.63 18.63
CA ILE A 47 -13.75 9.31 17.42
C ILE A 47 -13.35 10.79 17.46
N MET A 48 -13.66 11.47 18.56
CA MET A 48 -13.37 12.90 18.72
C MET A 48 -11.87 13.20 18.79
N ALA A 49 -11.09 12.35 19.45
CA ALA A 49 -9.64 12.46 19.50
C ALA A 49 -9.04 12.41 18.09
N ARG A 50 -9.47 11.45 17.26
CA ARG A 50 -9.01 11.34 15.88
C ARG A 50 -9.53 12.45 14.98
N TYR A 51 -10.80 12.81 15.11
CA TYR A 51 -11.41 13.87 14.32
C TYR A 51 -10.72 15.23 14.55
N GLY A 52 -10.25 15.46 15.78
CA GLY A 52 -9.65 16.71 16.23
C GLY A 52 -8.15 16.87 15.95
N VAL A 53 -7.43 15.83 15.55
CA VAL A 53 -6.00 15.99 15.22
C VAL A 53 -5.79 16.62 13.84
N ASP A 54 -4.74 17.43 13.75
CA ASP A 54 -4.28 18.00 12.49
C ASP A 54 -3.64 16.94 11.58
N ASP A 55 -3.06 15.90 12.18
CA ASP A 55 -2.34 14.86 11.46
C ASP A 55 -2.68 13.48 11.99
N VAL A 56 -3.57 12.78 11.27
CA VAL A 56 -4.04 11.45 11.68
C VAL A 56 -2.95 10.40 11.52
N ARG A 57 -2.89 9.45 12.46
CA ARG A 57 -1.95 8.33 12.37
C ARG A 57 -2.37 7.31 11.33
N ILE A 58 -1.36 6.68 10.73
CA ILE A 58 -1.50 5.50 9.88
C ILE A 58 -1.91 4.29 10.74
N VAL A 59 -2.64 3.35 10.16
CA VAL A 59 -2.88 2.03 10.78
C VAL A 59 -1.54 1.35 11.04
N ARG A 60 -1.25 1.06 12.32
CA ARG A 60 0.04 0.54 12.78
C ARG A 60 0.43 -0.77 12.09
N GLU A 61 -0.53 -1.67 11.88
CA GLU A 61 -0.31 -2.94 11.21
C GLU A 61 0.08 -2.74 9.74
N PHE A 62 -0.48 -1.71 9.10
CA PHE A 62 -0.18 -1.37 7.71
C PHE A 62 1.21 -0.73 7.59
N GLU A 63 1.56 0.19 8.48
CA GLU A 63 2.91 0.75 8.60
C GLU A 63 3.96 -0.36 8.74
N LYS A 64 3.72 -1.30 9.66
CA LYS A 64 4.60 -2.45 9.85
C LYS A 64 4.70 -3.31 8.59
N ALA A 65 3.58 -3.59 7.94
CA ALA A 65 3.55 -4.40 6.72
C ALA A 65 4.37 -3.75 5.58
N ILE A 66 4.20 -2.44 5.34
CA ILE A 66 4.96 -1.72 4.31
C ILE A 66 6.45 -1.68 4.65
N SER A 67 6.82 -1.45 5.92
CA SER A 67 8.23 -1.29 6.31
C SER A 67 9.13 -2.48 5.92
N THR A 68 8.54 -3.67 5.80
CA THR A 68 9.23 -4.93 5.45
C THR A 68 8.91 -5.44 4.04
N ALA A 69 8.07 -4.73 3.27
CA ALA A 69 7.57 -5.19 1.99
C ALA A 69 8.62 -5.08 0.88
N GLN A 70 8.57 -6.00 -0.07
CA GLN A 70 9.29 -5.89 -1.34
C GLN A 70 8.43 -5.30 -2.45
N ARG A 71 7.10 -5.46 -2.36
CA ARG A 71 6.16 -4.97 -3.36
C ARG A 71 4.94 -4.32 -2.71
N VAL A 72 4.60 -3.12 -3.15
CA VAL A 72 3.38 -2.44 -2.71
C VAL A 72 2.62 -1.87 -3.90
N TRP A 73 1.37 -2.33 -4.08
CA TRP A 73 0.47 -1.82 -5.12
C TRP A 73 -0.78 -1.22 -4.48
N ILE A 74 -1.20 -0.03 -4.89
CA ILE A 74 -2.28 0.73 -4.25
C ILE A 74 -3.29 1.21 -5.29
N ILE A 75 -4.58 1.02 -5.00
CA ILE A 75 -5.67 1.69 -5.70
C ILE A 75 -6.42 2.55 -4.69
N ASP A 76 -6.30 3.87 -4.86
CA ASP A 76 -7.01 4.85 -4.04
C ASP A 76 -7.10 6.19 -4.76
N LYS A 77 -8.33 6.62 -5.07
CA LYS A 77 -8.61 7.90 -5.74
C LYS A 77 -8.08 9.12 -4.97
N HIS A 78 -8.07 9.03 -3.64
CA HIS A 78 -7.88 10.16 -2.73
C HIS A 78 -6.60 10.03 -1.88
N LEU A 79 -5.66 9.15 -2.27
CA LEU A 79 -4.46 8.86 -1.47
C LEU A 79 -3.69 10.10 -1.03
N PHE A 80 -3.58 11.08 -1.93
CA PHE A 80 -2.84 12.33 -1.71
C PHE A 80 -3.74 13.51 -1.30
N SER A 81 -5.05 13.30 -1.17
CA SER A 81 -5.99 14.30 -0.70
C SER A 81 -6.04 14.29 0.83
N GLU A 82 -5.58 15.36 1.49
CA GLU A 82 -5.77 15.56 2.92
C GLU A 82 -7.20 16.01 3.20
N ASP A 83 -7.77 15.57 4.32
CA ASP A 83 -9.10 15.98 4.78
C ASP A 83 -9.01 16.89 6.01
N GLY A 84 -10.14 17.47 6.42
CA GLY A 84 -10.25 18.29 7.63
C GLY A 84 -10.38 19.78 7.40
N LYS A 85 -10.27 20.53 8.50
CA LYS A 85 -10.52 21.98 8.50
C LYS A 85 -9.43 22.77 7.77
N ASN A 86 -8.18 22.32 7.86
CA ASN A 86 -7.01 22.98 7.25
C ASN A 86 -6.14 21.91 6.54
N PRO A 87 -6.61 21.35 5.42
CA PRO A 87 -5.90 20.26 4.75
C PRO A 87 -4.55 20.75 4.21
N SER A 88 -3.52 19.92 4.38
CA SER A 88 -2.18 20.17 3.84
C SER A 88 -1.79 19.01 2.92
N HIS A 89 -2.06 19.17 1.62
CA HIS A 89 -1.74 18.15 0.62
C HIS A 89 -0.24 17.84 0.57
N GLY A 90 0.64 18.84 0.62
CA GLY A 90 2.09 18.62 0.73
C GLY A 90 2.50 17.76 1.93
N ARG A 91 1.88 17.95 3.10
CA ARG A 91 2.12 17.08 4.28
C ARG A 91 1.66 15.65 4.00
N ARG A 92 0.48 15.47 3.40
CA ARG A 92 -0.04 14.15 3.02
C ARG A 92 0.89 13.45 2.04
N ILE A 93 1.40 14.15 1.03
CA ILE A 93 2.35 13.62 0.04
C ILE A 93 3.60 13.10 0.75
N LYS A 94 4.25 13.94 1.57
CA LYS A 94 5.42 13.55 2.35
C LYS A 94 5.15 12.33 3.24
N LYS A 95 3.99 12.25 3.87
CA LYS A 95 3.60 11.09 4.70
C LYS A 95 3.51 9.81 3.89
N VAL A 96 2.86 9.85 2.73
CA VAL A 96 2.73 8.67 1.85
C VAL A 96 4.10 8.25 1.32
N VAL A 97 4.94 9.20 0.90
CA VAL A 97 6.30 8.92 0.41
C VAL A 97 7.16 8.29 1.51
N ASN A 98 7.07 8.80 2.74
CA ASN A 98 7.83 8.29 3.88
C ASN A 98 7.51 6.85 4.26
N TRP A 99 6.34 6.31 3.86
CA TRP A 99 6.04 4.88 4.05
C TRP A 99 7.08 3.98 3.38
N PHE A 100 7.65 4.45 2.29
CA PHE A 100 8.52 3.67 1.42
C PHE A 100 10.00 3.94 1.65
N LEU A 101 10.36 4.72 2.68
CA LEU A 101 11.75 4.91 3.12
C LEU A 101 12.25 3.64 3.83
N THR A 102 12.48 2.60 3.04
CA THR A 102 12.98 1.29 3.48
C THR A 102 13.87 0.67 2.42
N ASN A 103 14.84 -0.13 2.87
CA ASN A 103 15.78 -0.80 1.97
C ASN A 103 15.21 -2.09 1.37
N HIS A 104 14.01 -2.51 1.77
CA HIS A 104 13.37 -3.74 1.30
C HIS A 104 12.53 -3.56 0.03
N ILE A 105 11.95 -2.37 -0.17
CA ILE A 105 10.94 -2.14 -1.22
C ILE A 105 11.57 -2.12 -2.61
N GLN A 106 11.11 -2.97 -3.51
CA GLN A 106 11.64 -3.05 -4.87
C GLN A 106 10.71 -2.40 -5.88
N THR A 107 9.39 -2.55 -5.68
CA THR A 107 8.41 -2.05 -6.65
C THR A 107 7.21 -1.40 -5.96
N ILE A 108 6.86 -0.21 -6.44
CA ILE A 108 5.70 0.55 -6.01
C ILE A 108 4.84 0.83 -7.25
N ARG A 109 3.54 0.51 -7.18
CA ARG A 109 2.57 0.90 -8.22
C ARG A 109 1.37 1.57 -7.57
N ILE A 110 1.09 2.82 -7.90
CA ILE A 110 -0.01 3.58 -7.33
C ILE A 110 -0.96 4.01 -8.44
N LEU A 111 -2.20 3.53 -8.39
CA LEU A 111 -3.29 4.01 -9.23
C LEU A 111 -4.17 4.93 -8.38
N THR A 112 -4.17 6.21 -8.74
CA THR A 112 -4.83 7.28 -7.99
C THR A 112 -5.62 8.19 -8.93
N GLY A 113 -6.50 9.00 -8.36
CA GLY A 113 -7.27 10.00 -9.08
C GLY A 113 -6.42 11.18 -9.54
N HIS A 114 -7.08 12.16 -10.15
CA HIS A 114 -6.47 13.46 -10.41
C HIS A 114 -6.20 14.21 -9.11
N HIS A 115 -5.05 14.89 -9.04
CA HIS A 115 -4.62 15.75 -7.94
C HIS A 115 -4.00 17.00 -8.57
N ASP A 116 -4.25 18.18 -8.01
CA ASP A 116 -3.67 19.44 -8.50
C ASP A 116 -2.13 19.44 -8.32
N ASP A 117 -1.65 18.79 -7.25
CA ASP A 117 -0.24 18.69 -6.89
C ASP A 117 0.50 17.52 -7.60
N GLN A 118 0.01 17.08 -8.77
CA GLN A 118 0.59 15.95 -9.53
C GLN A 118 2.11 16.05 -9.72
N ALA A 119 2.60 17.21 -10.13
CA ALA A 119 4.02 17.43 -10.38
C ALA A 119 4.85 17.33 -9.09
N GLU A 120 4.30 17.75 -7.95
CA GLU A 120 4.96 17.60 -6.65
C GLU A 120 5.00 16.13 -6.22
N ILE A 121 3.89 15.40 -6.38
CA ILE A 121 3.82 13.96 -6.10
C ILE A 121 4.89 13.21 -6.92
N GLU A 122 4.94 13.44 -8.23
CA GLU A 122 5.92 12.79 -9.10
C GLU A 122 7.37 13.13 -8.71
N LYS A 123 7.63 14.40 -8.38
CA LYS A 123 8.95 14.86 -7.91
C LYS A 123 9.36 14.14 -6.63
N GLU A 124 8.49 14.10 -5.63
CA GLU A 124 8.76 13.49 -4.32
C GLU A 124 9.05 12.00 -4.41
N PHE A 125 8.28 11.28 -5.25
CA PHE A 125 8.55 9.87 -5.49
C PHE A 125 9.82 9.63 -6.32
N LYS A 126 10.20 10.58 -7.19
CA LYS A 126 11.47 10.48 -7.90
C LYS A 126 12.65 10.67 -6.95
N GLU A 127 12.57 11.64 -6.03
CA GLU A 127 13.57 11.83 -4.99
C GLU A 127 13.71 10.59 -4.09
N LEU A 128 12.60 9.94 -3.74
CA LEU A 128 12.60 8.66 -3.04
C LEU A 128 13.29 7.55 -3.84
N GLU A 129 12.95 7.43 -5.14
CA GLU A 129 13.53 6.42 -6.03
C GLU A 129 15.05 6.54 -6.10
N ASP A 130 15.55 7.77 -6.28
CA ASP A 130 16.98 8.06 -6.36
C ASP A 130 17.66 7.79 -5.01
N PHE A 131 17.09 8.29 -3.90
CA PHE A 131 17.64 8.10 -2.56
C PHE A 131 17.78 6.62 -2.18
N VAL A 132 16.71 5.84 -2.33
CA VAL A 132 16.71 4.40 -1.97
C VAL A 132 17.60 3.59 -2.91
N THR A 133 17.66 3.95 -4.19
CA THR A 133 18.54 3.26 -5.15
C THR A 133 20.01 3.54 -4.87
N ASP A 134 20.37 4.78 -4.53
CA ASP A 134 21.74 5.16 -4.21
C ASP A 134 22.22 4.51 -2.90
N ASP A 135 21.37 4.45 -1.86
CA ASP A 135 21.70 3.83 -0.57
C ASP A 135 22.03 2.33 -0.72
N ARG A 136 21.44 1.64 -1.72
CA ARG A 136 21.71 0.22 -2.02
C ARG A 136 23.07 -0.04 -2.67
N ALA A 137 23.83 0.99 -3.01
CA ALA A 137 25.22 0.90 -3.50
C ALA A 137 25.45 -0.16 -4.62
N LYS A 138 24.43 -0.41 -5.47
CA LYS A 138 24.42 -1.40 -6.57
C LYS A 138 24.41 -2.89 -6.18
N VAL A 139 24.19 -3.21 -4.91
CA VAL A 139 24.09 -4.61 -4.45
C VAL A 139 22.72 -5.20 -4.76
N ASP A 140 21.68 -4.38 -4.67
CA ASP A 140 20.28 -4.77 -4.90
C ASP A 140 19.67 -4.06 -6.12
N ALA A 141 18.52 -4.57 -6.56
CA ALA A 141 17.75 -3.96 -7.65
C ALA A 141 17.31 -2.52 -7.28
N PRO A 142 17.34 -1.58 -8.25
CA PRO A 142 16.85 -0.22 -8.03
C PRO A 142 15.38 -0.23 -7.65
N LEU A 143 14.96 0.74 -6.83
CA LEU A 143 13.54 0.96 -6.58
C LEU A 143 12.89 1.35 -7.91
N LYS A 144 11.75 0.75 -8.23
CA LYS A 144 10.91 1.14 -9.37
C LYS A 144 9.60 1.69 -8.87
N VAL A 145 9.32 2.96 -9.16
CA VAL A 145 8.03 3.59 -8.85
C VAL A 145 7.24 3.85 -10.12
N GLU A 146 5.97 3.44 -10.14
CA GLU A 146 5.02 3.78 -11.20
C GLU A 146 3.77 4.39 -10.58
N ILE A 147 3.42 5.61 -10.99
CA ILE A 147 2.21 6.30 -10.53
C ILE A 147 1.33 6.60 -11.74
N SER A 148 0.04 6.29 -11.64
CA SER A 148 -0.96 6.65 -12.63
C SER A 148 -2.06 7.46 -11.96
N PHE A 149 -2.27 8.68 -12.44
CA PHE A 149 -3.33 9.58 -11.99
C PHE A 149 -4.62 9.44 -12.82
N ALA A 150 -4.73 8.36 -13.59
CA ALA A 150 -5.81 8.12 -14.55
C ALA A 150 -7.04 7.42 -13.93
N PHE A 151 -7.13 7.35 -12.61
CA PHE A 151 -8.28 6.76 -11.91
C PHE A 151 -9.47 7.73 -11.86
N LYS A 152 -9.91 8.20 -13.03
CA LYS A 152 -11.05 9.12 -13.19
C LYS A 152 -12.30 8.41 -13.72
N ASP A 153 -12.13 7.37 -14.55
CA ASP A 153 -13.22 6.71 -15.28
C ASP A 153 -13.72 5.40 -14.63
N PHE A 154 -13.46 5.20 -13.34
CA PHE A 154 -13.84 3.99 -12.62
C PHE A 154 -14.94 4.28 -11.61
N ASP A 155 -16.10 4.74 -12.08
CA ASP A 155 -17.29 4.91 -11.23
C ASP A 155 -17.74 3.59 -10.57
N TYR A 156 -17.23 2.45 -11.04
CA TYR A 156 -17.52 1.12 -10.50
C TYR A 156 -16.44 0.59 -9.53
N ILE A 157 -15.35 1.32 -9.28
CA ILE A 157 -14.36 0.97 -8.25
C ILE A 157 -14.38 2.05 -7.17
N HIS A 158 -15.21 1.82 -6.16
CA HIS A 158 -15.31 2.69 -4.98
C HIS A 158 -14.32 2.32 -3.87
N ASP A 159 -14.10 1.02 -3.72
CA ASP A 159 -13.28 0.49 -2.65
C ASP A 159 -11.80 0.77 -2.91
N ARG A 160 -11.07 0.93 -1.82
CA ARG A 160 -9.65 1.24 -1.85
C ARG A 160 -8.89 0.06 -1.26
N PHE A 161 -7.83 -0.34 -1.93
CA PHE A 161 -7.10 -1.53 -1.54
C PHE A 161 -5.62 -1.36 -1.79
N ALA A 162 -4.86 -2.12 -1.01
CA ALA A 162 -3.44 -2.26 -1.20
C ALA A 162 -3.10 -3.75 -1.30
N ILE A 163 -2.08 -4.06 -2.08
CA ILE A 163 -1.46 -5.38 -2.14
C ILE A 163 -0.05 -5.18 -1.60
N ILE A 164 0.24 -5.77 -0.44
CA ILE A 164 1.57 -5.77 0.17
C ILE A 164 2.14 -7.16 0.04
N ASP A 165 3.16 -7.31 -0.80
CA ASP A 165 3.68 -8.60 -1.26
C ASP A 165 2.52 -9.51 -1.71
N GLU A 166 2.26 -10.59 -0.98
CA GLU A 166 1.23 -11.59 -1.28
C GLU A 166 -0.09 -11.34 -0.53
N GLU A 167 -0.21 -10.24 0.22
CA GLU A 167 -1.37 -9.95 1.06
C GLU A 167 -2.27 -8.87 0.48
N LEU A 168 -3.58 -9.13 0.47
CA LEU A 168 -4.62 -8.17 0.15
C LEU A 168 -5.07 -7.40 1.41
N TRP A 169 -5.13 -6.08 1.26
CA TRP A 169 -5.67 -5.13 2.23
C TRP A 169 -6.82 -4.34 1.60
N HIS A 170 -7.87 -4.10 2.37
CA HIS A 170 -9.03 -3.31 2.01
C HIS A 170 -9.21 -2.17 3.00
N PHE A 171 -9.62 -1.01 2.51
CA PHE A 171 -9.86 0.19 3.30
C PHE A 171 -11.24 0.78 2.94
N GLY A 172 -12.07 0.99 3.96
CA GLY A 172 -13.39 1.64 3.77
C GLY A 172 -13.29 3.13 3.43
N ALA A 173 -12.16 3.74 3.73
CA ALA A 173 -11.79 5.11 3.35
C ALA A 173 -10.34 5.09 2.83
N THR A 174 -9.58 6.17 2.96
CA THR A 174 -8.22 6.26 2.38
C THR A 174 -7.27 5.15 2.85
N VAL A 175 -6.50 4.56 1.93
CA VAL A 175 -5.44 3.59 2.19
C VAL A 175 -4.47 4.15 3.24
N GLY A 176 -4.01 3.28 4.14
CA GLY A 176 -3.26 3.68 5.33
C GLY A 176 -4.14 4.13 6.50
N GLY A 177 -5.46 4.19 6.32
CA GLY A 177 -6.39 4.68 7.34
C GLY A 177 -6.16 6.15 7.60
N PHE A 178 -6.21 6.95 6.55
CA PHE A 178 -5.87 8.37 6.57
C PHE A 178 -7.08 9.29 6.63
N HIS A 179 -8.28 8.74 6.53
CA HIS A 179 -9.50 9.49 6.74
C HIS A 179 -9.75 9.71 8.24
N ARG A 180 -10.17 10.92 8.63
CA ARG A 180 -10.41 11.28 10.04
C ARG A 180 -11.71 10.72 10.61
N ASP A 181 -12.72 10.57 9.75
CA ASP A 181 -14.02 10.02 10.17
C ASP A 181 -13.89 8.53 10.43
N VAL A 182 -14.90 7.97 11.11
CA VAL A 182 -14.94 6.54 11.45
C VAL A 182 -14.77 5.71 10.18
N ASN A 183 -13.72 4.91 10.16
CA ASN A 183 -13.45 3.98 9.08
C ASN A 183 -12.79 2.72 9.62
N ALA A 184 -12.65 1.73 8.75
CA ALA A 184 -12.00 0.48 9.06
C ALA A 184 -11.11 0.04 7.89
N ALA A 185 -10.09 -0.74 8.22
CA ALA A 185 -9.31 -1.50 7.29
C ALA A 185 -9.50 -2.99 7.57
N SER A 186 -9.39 -3.82 6.55
CA SER A 186 -9.32 -5.25 6.72
C SER A 186 -8.17 -5.83 5.91
N ARG A 187 -7.60 -6.94 6.38
CA ARG A 187 -6.42 -7.58 5.80
C ARG A 187 -6.46 -9.08 6.02
N GLY A 188 -5.42 -9.78 5.57
CA GLY A 188 -5.21 -11.17 5.93
C GLY A 188 -5.78 -12.14 4.91
N TRP A 189 -5.83 -11.74 3.64
CA TRP A 189 -6.16 -12.62 2.52
C TRP A 189 -5.00 -12.73 1.55
N SER A 190 -4.82 -13.90 0.95
CA SER A 190 -3.88 -14.07 -0.16
C SER A 190 -4.38 -13.27 -1.37
N ALA A 191 -3.53 -12.37 -1.87
CA ALA A 191 -3.80 -11.55 -3.05
C ALA A 191 -4.01 -12.43 -4.29
N ASP A 192 -3.27 -13.53 -4.42
CA ASP A 192 -3.37 -14.45 -5.55
C ASP A 192 -4.64 -15.28 -5.50
N ALA A 193 -4.96 -15.87 -4.33
CA ALA A 193 -6.18 -16.65 -4.15
C ALA A 193 -7.45 -15.82 -4.42
N HIS A 194 -7.40 -14.51 -4.17
CA HIS A 194 -8.50 -13.57 -4.41
C HIS A 194 -8.39 -12.83 -5.74
N LYS A 195 -7.40 -13.17 -6.59
CA LYS A 195 -7.16 -12.54 -7.90
C LYS A 195 -6.96 -11.02 -7.82
N ALA A 196 -6.52 -10.50 -6.67
CA ALA A 196 -6.31 -9.07 -6.46
C ALA A 196 -5.21 -8.51 -7.37
N VAL A 197 -4.15 -9.27 -7.61
CA VAL A 197 -3.07 -8.92 -8.56
C VAL A 197 -3.63 -8.77 -9.98
N GLN A 198 -4.43 -9.74 -10.44
CA GLN A 198 -5.08 -9.69 -11.75
C GLN A 198 -6.04 -8.50 -11.86
N PHE A 199 -6.80 -8.23 -10.81
CA PHE A 199 -7.72 -7.10 -10.75
C PHE A 199 -6.96 -5.77 -10.84
N PHE A 200 -5.88 -5.61 -10.07
CA PHE A 200 -5.01 -4.43 -10.12
C PHE A 200 -4.49 -4.18 -11.53
N ASP A 201 -3.94 -5.20 -12.19
CA ASP A 201 -3.42 -5.08 -13.55
C ASP A 201 -4.50 -4.73 -14.56
N THR A 202 -5.71 -5.25 -14.37
CA THR A 202 -6.87 -4.92 -15.21
C THR A 202 -7.23 -3.45 -15.05
N ALA A 203 -7.40 -2.98 -13.81
CA ALA A 203 -7.72 -1.59 -13.51
C ALA A 203 -6.63 -0.64 -14.04
N TRP A 204 -5.35 -0.97 -13.82
CA TRP A 204 -4.21 -0.20 -14.31
C TRP A 204 -4.21 -0.06 -15.83
N LYS A 205 -4.39 -1.18 -16.56
CA LYS A 205 -4.42 -1.17 -18.03
C LYS A 205 -5.59 -0.35 -18.55
N MET A 206 -6.78 -0.55 -18.00
CA MET A 206 -7.98 0.18 -18.40
C MET A 206 -7.82 1.70 -18.17
N ALA A 207 -7.28 2.11 -17.02
CA ALA A 207 -7.08 3.51 -16.68
C ALA A 207 -6.14 4.22 -17.67
N ASN A 208 -5.03 3.56 -17.98
CA ASN A 208 -4.01 4.14 -18.86
C ASN A 208 -4.34 4.01 -20.36
N ALA A 209 -5.27 3.12 -20.74
CA ALA A 209 -5.77 3.04 -22.12
C ALA A 209 -6.66 4.25 -22.47
N ASN A 210 -7.48 4.71 -21.53
CA ASN A 210 -8.36 5.86 -21.73
C ASN A 210 -7.63 7.20 -21.87
N ARG A 211 -6.39 7.31 -21.37
CA ARG A 211 -5.55 8.52 -21.51
C ARG A 211 -5.08 8.80 -22.94
N LYS A 212 -5.18 7.82 -23.86
CA LYS A 212 -4.72 7.91 -25.26
C LYS A 212 -5.82 8.31 -26.25
N LYS A 213 -7.03 8.60 -25.78
CA LYS A 213 -8.14 9.14 -26.60
C LYS A 213 -8.36 10.60 -26.24
#